data_AF-A0A849GI77-F1
#
_entry.id   AF-A0A849GI77-F1
#
_cell.length_a   1.000
_cell.length_b   1.000
_cell.length_c   1.000
_cell.angle_alpha   90.00
_cell.angle_beta   90.00
_cell.angle_gamma   90.00
#
_symmetry.space_group_name_H-M   'P 1'
#
loop_
_entity.id
_entity.type
_entity.pdbx_description
1 polymer ?
#
loop_
_entity_poly.entity_id
_entity_poly.type
_entity_poly.pdbx_seq_one_letter_code
_entity_poly.pdbx_strand_id
1 'polypeptide(L)'
;MKRFISVVGLILIACVVGWQFYSNAVESGNKGQERGAGVPQGDAVPAAQIIARRDADAAVAPPNANNSEQILFGDLHVHSTYSTDAFLWALPLNHGKGVHPVADACDYARYCSAIDFWSITDHAEAATPLRWARTKDAIRQCQAKSVDQSNPDLVSMLGFEWTQVGTVPSEHYGHKNVIFMGLDDDEVAARPIAARGIATEALRTNTPSLPVKVALSDFKNRDVYYDINTFFKNTSDTPECDPALPSSQLPLDCYESAKYPEDLIARLDDQGLDPLIIPHGSSWGYYTPPGTTWDKQLVARHQPEEFRLIEIYSGHGNSEEYRDYRNIDPISDVSARCVAAQDGFTPPCVRAGEIIEERCLQEGGNENACEDKAAEARNAAANMGISYHLAVASEDPAEWLDSGQCTDCFLPSFHHRPGTSVQYGLAISNFDGLTEEVDPVRFNWGFIASSDNHRGRAGTGYKEVARRLNTEAGGVVDPKYRPIFMSDEPAPTSTVYRKTREE
;
A
#
# COMPACT_ATOMS: atom_id res chain seq x y z
N MET A 1 -15.82 -31.14 51.79
CA MET A 1 -15.82 -29.68 51.53
C MET A 1 -14.41 -29.12 51.31
N LYS A 2 -13.50 -29.12 52.30
CA LYS A 2 -12.12 -28.57 52.14
C LYS A 2 -11.33 -29.15 50.97
N ARG A 3 -11.26 -30.49 50.83
CA ARG A 3 -10.57 -31.14 49.70
C ARG A 3 -11.17 -30.78 48.33
N PHE A 4 -12.50 -30.64 48.25
CA PHE A 4 -13.19 -30.25 47.03
C PHE A 4 -12.85 -28.80 46.64
N ILE A 5 -12.88 -27.88 47.62
CA ILE A 5 -12.48 -26.47 47.42
C ILE A 5 -11.01 -26.37 46.99
N SER A 6 -10.10 -27.15 47.59
CA SER A 6 -8.69 -27.18 47.19
C SER A 6 -8.48 -27.70 45.77
N VAL A 7 -9.19 -28.74 45.36
CA VAL A 7 -9.11 -29.28 43.99
C VAL A 7 -9.67 -28.28 42.97
N VAL A 8 -10.81 -27.67 43.26
CA VAL A 8 -11.39 -26.62 42.39
C VAL A 8 -10.44 -25.42 42.29
N GLY A 9 -9.83 -25.00 43.40
CA GLY A 9 -8.84 -23.92 43.41
C GLY A 9 -7.61 -24.23 42.56
N LEU A 10 -7.08 -25.46 42.65
CA LEU A 10 -5.94 -25.89 41.82
C LEU A 10 -6.30 -25.96 40.32
N ILE A 11 -7.51 -26.42 39.97
CA ILE A 11 -8.00 -26.42 38.59
C ILE A 11 -8.11 -24.99 38.06
N LEU A 12 -8.68 -24.07 38.84
CA LEU A 12 -8.79 -22.65 38.44
C LEU A 12 -7.41 -22.02 38.22
N ILE A 13 -6.44 -22.26 39.11
CA ILE A 13 -5.06 -21.78 38.94
C ILE A 13 -4.45 -22.35 37.67
N ALA A 14 -4.59 -23.67 37.43
CA ALA A 14 -4.07 -24.31 36.23
C ALA A 14 -4.71 -23.73 34.95
N CYS A 15 -6.02 -23.44 34.96
CA CYS A 15 -6.71 -22.81 33.85
C CYS A 15 -6.22 -21.37 33.62
N VAL A 16 -6.01 -20.57 34.67
CA VAL A 16 -5.52 -19.18 34.54
C VAL A 16 -4.09 -19.16 34.01
N VAL A 17 -3.20 -20.01 34.55
CA VAL A 17 -1.81 -20.11 34.08
C VAL A 17 -1.75 -20.63 32.65
N GLY A 18 -2.53 -21.66 32.33
CA GLY A 18 -2.64 -22.19 30.97
C GLY A 18 -3.17 -21.16 29.98
N TRP A 19 -4.17 -20.37 30.39
CA TRP A 19 -4.70 -19.25 29.61
C TRP A 19 -3.64 -18.18 29.35
N GLN A 20 -2.91 -17.74 30.39
CA GLN A 20 -1.84 -16.75 30.25
C GLN A 20 -0.72 -17.22 29.32
N PHE A 21 -0.31 -18.49 29.44
CA PHE A 21 0.71 -19.05 28.56
C PHE A 21 0.23 -19.10 27.11
N TYR A 22 -1.02 -19.53 26.90
CA TYR A 22 -1.63 -19.60 25.58
C TYR A 22 -1.81 -18.21 24.95
N SER A 23 -2.37 -17.24 25.68
CA SER A 23 -2.57 -15.88 25.17
C SER A 23 -1.24 -15.22 24.83
N ASN A 24 -0.24 -15.36 25.71
CA ASN A 24 1.11 -14.87 25.45
C ASN A 24 1.70 -15.53 24.18
N ALA A 25 1.63 -16.85 24.04
CA ALA A 25 2.14 -17.53 22.85
C ALA A 25 1.49 -17.02 21.54
N VAL A 26 0.18 -16.72 21.57
CA VAL A 26 -0.56 -16.16 20.42
C VAL A 26 -0.16 -14.71 20.15
N GLU A 27 -0.18 -13.86 21.17
CA GLU A 27 0.02 -12.41 21.04
C GLU A 27 1.49 -12.03 20.82
N SER A 28 2.44 -12.87 21.27
CA SER A 28 3.87 -12.72 20.98
C SER A 28 4.29 -13.31 19.62
N GLY A 29 3.34 -13.84 18.83
CA GLY A 29 3.64 -14.43 17.51
C GLY A 29 4.38 -15.78 17.57
N ASN A 30 4.47 -16.42 18.74
CA ASN A 30 5.15 -17.72 18.91
C ASN A 30 4.26 -18.93 18.59
N LYS A 31 2.95 -18.73 18.38
CA LYS A 31 1.97 -19.81 18.16
C LYS A 31 1.72 -20.13 16.68
N GLY A 32 1.91 -19.16 15.80
CA GLY A 32 1.66 -19.24 14.36
C GLY A 32 2.86 -19.77 13.57
N GLN A 33 2.79 -19.62 12.25
CA GLN A 33 3.78 -20.07 11.29
C GLN A 33 4.10 -18.98 10.27
N GLU A 34 5.38 -18.87 9.91
CA GLU A 34 5.81 -18.10 8.74
C GLU A 34 5.37 -18.82 7.46
N ARG A 35 4.43 -18.23 6.73
CA ARG A 35 3.86 -18.83 5.51
C ARG A 35 4.92 -18.93 4.40
N GLY A 36 4.84 -19.99 3.60
CA GLY A 36 5.73 -20.18 2.44
C GLY A 36 5.25 -19.39 1.21
N ALA A 37 6.11 -19.26 0.21
CA ALA A 37 5.80 -18.62 -1.07
C ALA A 37 4.94 -19.50 -2.01
N GLY A 38 4.48 -20.66 -1.52
CA GLY A 38 3.74 -21.64 -2.31
C GLY A 38 4.64 -22.36 -3.34
N VAL A 39 4.00 -23.09 -4.24
CA VAL A 39 4.66 -23.74 -5.39
C VAL A 39 3.76 -23.52 -6.61
N PRO A 40 4.25 -22.90 -7.70
CA PRO A 40 3.47 -22.73 -8.93
C PRO A 40 2.94 -24.08 -9.44
N GLN A 41 1.62 -24.23 -9.50
CA GLN A 41 0.97 -25.49 -9.85
C GLN A 41 0.81 -25.65 -11.35
N GLY A 42 0.53 -24.56 -12.07
CA GLY A 42 0.25 -24.62 -13.49
C GLY A 42 1.49 -24.97 -14.33
N ASP A 43 1.26 -25.62 -15.46
CA ASP A 43 2.28 -25.91 -16.47
C ASP A 43 2.51 -24.69 -17.39
N ALA A 44 3.31 -24.83 -18.45
CA ALA A 44 3.34 -23.82 -19.51
C ALA A 44 1.99 -23.74 -20.24
N VAL A 45 1.62 -22.55 -20.69
CA VAL A 45 0.55 -22.39 -21.68
C VAL A 45 0.93 -23.17 -22.95
N PRO A 46 0.02 -23.99 -23.51
CA PRO A 46 0.31 -24.77 -24.70
C PRO A 46 0.76 -23.88 -25.88
N ALA A 47 1.85 -24.26 -26.56
CA ALA A 47 2.41 -23.48 -27.67
C ALA A 47 1.40 -23.13 -28.77
N ALA A 48 0.43 -24.02 -29.03
CA ALA A 48 -0.65 -23.77 -30.00
C ALA A 48 -1.54 -22.57 -29.60
N GLN A 49 -1.75 -22.33 -28.30
CA GLN A 49 -2.50 -21.18 -27.81
C GLN A 49 -1.70 -19.88 -27.98
N ILE A 50 -0.39 -19.91 -27.68
CA ILE A 50 0.51 -18.76 -27.88
C ILE A 50 0.57 -18.37 -29.37
N ILE A 51 0.75 -19.36 -30.26
CA ILE A 51 0.72 -19.13 -31.71
C ILE A 51 -0.62 -18.54 -32.15
N ALA A 52 -1.74 -19.08 -31.65
CA ALA A 52 -3.07 -18.57 -31.99
C ALA A 52 -3.30 -17.11 -31.55
N ARG A 53 -2.78 -16.70 -30.39
CA ARG A 53 -2.83 -15.29 -29.92
C ARG A 53 -2.04 -14.39 -30.87
N ARG A 54 -0.78 -14.73 -31.11
CA ARG A 54 0.11 -13.98 -32.01
C ARG A 54 -0.49 -13.84 -33.42
N ASP A 55 -1.02 -14.93 -33.97
CA ASP A 55 -1.63 -14.93 -35.30
C ASP A 55 -2.91 -14.07 -35.33
N ALA A 56 -3.67 -14.02 -34.24
CA ALA A 56 -4.83 -13.13 -34.12
C ALA A 56 -4.41 -11.65 -34.04
N ASP A 57 -3.37 -11.32 -33.28
CA ASP A 57 -2.84 -9.95 -33.19
C ASP A 57 -2.28 -9.49 -34.54
N ALA A 58 -1.53 -10.36 -35.23
CA ALA A 58 -1.02 -10.07 -36.57
C ALA A 58 -2.14 -9.85 -37.60
N ALA A 59 -3.29 -10.53 -37.45
CA ALA A 59 -4.42 -10.39 -38.36
C ALA A 59 -5.15 -9.04 -38.22
N VAL A 60 -5.04 -8.38 -37.06
CA VAL A 60 -5.62 -7.04 -36.81
C VAL A 60 -4.60 -5.92 -36.86
N ALA A 61 -3.31 -6.26 -37.03
CA ALA A 61 -2.23 -5.29 -37.13
C ALA A 61 -2.39 -4.38 -38.37
N PRO A 62 -2.06 -3.07 -38.26
CA PRO A 62 -2.12 -2.15 -39.39
C PRO A 62 -1.26 -2.63 -40.58
N PRO A 63 -1.60 -2.31 -41.85
CA PRO A 63 -0.84 -2.76 -43.03
C PRO A 63 0.64 -2.33 -43.08
N ASN A 64 1.02 -1.31 -42.31
CA ASN A 64 2.38 -0.80 -42.18
C ASN A 64 3.03 -1.17 -40.84
N ALA A 65 2.37 -1.99 -40.02
CA ALA A 65 2.95 -2.50 -38.80
C ALA A 65 4.15 -3.36 -39.16
N ASN A 66 5.27 -3.13 -38.47
CA ASN A 66 6.43 -3.94 -38.63
C ASN A 66 6.12 -5.33 -38.03
N ASN A 67 6.07 -6.37 -38.87
CA ASN A 67 5.72 -7.75 -38.46
C ASN A 67 6.71 -8.37 -37.43
N SER A 68 7.70 -7.61 -36.95
CA SER A 68 8.62 -8.00 -35.88
C SER A 68 8.23 -7.48 -34.49
N GLU A 69 7.25 -6.60 -34.37
CA GLU A 69 6.81 -6.00 -33.10
C GLU A 69 5.48 -6.65 -32.66
N GLN A 70 5.36 -6.89 -31.34
CA GLN A 70 4.17 -7.50 -30.72
C GLN A 70 3.68 -6.62 -29.57
N ILE A 71 2.37 -6.56 -29.38
CA ILE A 71 1.77 -5.93 -28.20
C ILE A 71 1.74 -6.98 -27.10
N LEU A 72 2.27 -6.63 -25.94
CA LEU A 72 2.22 -7.47 -24.74
C LEU A 72 1.40 -6.78 -23.67
N PHE A 73 0.60 -7.55 -22.95
CA PHE A 73 -0.18 -7.10 -21.82
C PHE A 73 0.43 -7.63 -20.54
N GLY A 74 0.57 -6.78 -19.53
CA GLY A 74 1.18 -7.20 -18.28
C GLY A 74 0.79 -6.36 -17.10
N ASP A 75 1.30 -6.77 -15.93
CA ASP A 75 1.02 -6.15 -14.65
C ASP A 75 2.29 -6.07 -13.80
N LEU A 76 2.79 -4.86 -13.59
CA LEU A 76 4.05 -4.59 -12.91
C LEU A 76 3.89 -4.28 -11.42
N HIS A 77 2.69 -4.43 -10.86
CA HIS A 77 2.42 -4.09 -9.47
C HIS A 77 1.48 -5.12 -8.83
N VAL A 78 2.07 -6.11 -8.16
CA VAL A 78 1.35 -7.26 -7.60
C VAL A 78 1.88 -7.61 -6.22
N HIS A 79 0.97 -7.71 -5.26
CA HIS A 79 1.28 -8.12 -3.89
C HIS A 79 0.74 -9.51 -3.58
N SER A 80 1.52 -10.27 -2.82
CA SER A 80 1.15 -11.52 -2.18
C SER A 80 0.97 -11.31 -0.68
N THR A 81 0.66 -12.34 0.08
CA THR A 81 0.62 -12.25 1.57
C THR A 81 2.00 -12.17 2.22
N TYR A 82 3.05 -11.85 1.46
CA TYR A 82 4.31 -11.35 2.00
C TYR A 82 4.30 -9.82 2.21
N SER A 83 3.38 -9.10 1.56
CA SER A 83 3.00 -7.73 1.93
C SER A 83 2.13 -7.68 3.19
N THR A 84 2.31 -6.64 3.99
CA THR A 84 1.61 -6.43 5.27
C THR A 84 0.11 -6.30 5.12
N ASP A 85 -0.32 -5.40 4.24
CA ASP A 85 -1.71 -5.07 3.97
C ASP A 85 -2.41 -6.18 3.19
N ALA A 86 -1.76 -6.80 2.22
CA ALA A 86 -2.26 -8.01 1.57
C ALA A 86 -2.55 -9.13 2.57
N PHE A 87 -1.68 -9.35 3.56
CA PHE A 87 -1.97 -10.30 4.62
C PHE A 87 -3.12 -9.82 5.53
N LEU A 88 -3.14 -8.55 5.92
CA LEU A 88 -4.24 -7.99 6.71
C LEU A 88 -5.60 -8.15 6.01
N TRP A 89 -5.67 -7.90 4.70
CA TRP A 89 -6.86 -8.03 3.87
C TRP A 89 -7.22 -9.46 3.52
N ALA A 90 -6.26 -10.39 3.59
CA ALA A 90 -6.49 -11.82 3.46
C ALA A 90 -7.20 -12.43 4.69
N LEU A 91 -7.18 -11.74 5.84
CA LEU A 91 -7.82 -12.23 7.05
C LEU A 91 -9.34 -12.35 6.88
N PRO A 92 -9.96 -13.46 7.36
CA PRO A 92 -11.40 -13.62 7.34
C PRO A 92 -12.16 -12.52 8.09
N LEU A 93 -11.54 -11.90 9.09
CA LEU A 93 -12.13 -10.77 9.83
C LEU A 93 -12.34 -9.54 8.93
N ASN A 94 -11.61 -9.44 7.82
CA ASN A 94 -11.64 -8.34 6.85
C ASN A 94 -12.29 -8.75 5.51
N HIS A 95 -13.22 -9.72 5.53
CA HIS A 95 -13.82 -10.34 4.34
C HIS A 95 -12.81 -11.08 3.43
N GLY A 96 -11.57 -11.30 3.89
CA GLY A 96 -10.56 -12.05 3.17
C GLY A 96 -10.92 -13.51 2.99
N LYS A 97 -10.46 -14.10 1.89
CA LYS A 97 -10.72 -15.52 1.55
C LYS A 97 -9.61 -16.47 1.98
N GLY A 98 -8.63 -15.96 2.74
CA GLY A 98 -7.41 -16.68 3.10
C GLY A 98 -6.18 -16.10 2.42
N VAL A 99 -5.03 -16.68 2.74
CA VAL A 99 -3.72 -16.21 2.29
C VAL A 99 -3.44 -16.57 0.83
N HIS A 100 -2.69 -15.71 0.15
CA HIS A 100 -2.34 -15.80 -1.26
C HIS A 100 -0.82 -15.70 -1.41
N PRO A 101 -0.09 -16.83 -1.45
CA PRO A 101 1.35 -16.84 -1.63
C PRO A 101 1.79 -16.32 -3.02
N VAL A 102 3.09 -16.02 -3.18
CA VAL A 102 3.68 -15.57 -4.47
C VAL A 102 3.33 -16.52 -5.63
N ALA A 103 3.32 -17.83 -5.39
CA ALA A 103 2.92 -18.82 -6.39
C ALA A 103 1.47 -18.68 -6.88
N ASP A 104 0.53 -18.23 -6.04
CA ASP A 104 -0.85 -17.98 -6.47
C ASP A 104 -0.87 -16.85 -7.52
N ALA A 105 -0.06 -15.80 -7.32
CA ALA A 105 0.04 -14.70 -8.27
C ALA A 105 0.61 -15.14 -9.63
N CYS A 106 1.62 -16.02 -9.61
CA CYS A 106 2.15 -16.66 -10.82
C CYS A 106 1.07 -17.44 -11.60
N ASP A 107 0.36 -18.34 -10.92
CA ASP A 107 -0.69 -19.14 -11.57
C ASP A 107 -1.86 -18.26 -12.03
N TYR A 108 -2.20 -17.21 -11.26
CA TYR A 108 -3.23 -16.25 -11.63
C TYR A 108 -2.85 -15.46 -12.89
N ALA A 109 -1.62 -14.93 -12.95
CA ALA A 109 -1.09 -14.24 -14.12
C ALA A 109 -1.17 -15.13 -15.36
N ARG A 110 -0.69 -16.38 -15.25
CA ARG A 110 -0.62 -17.33 -16.36
C ARG A 110 -2.00 -17.78 -16.86
N TYR A 111 -2.94 -18.07 -15.96
CA TYR A 111 -4.17 -18.79 -16.31
C TYR A 111 -5.45 -17.99 -16.15
N CYS A 112 -5.54 -17.13 -15.13
CA CYS A 112 -6.77 -16.40 -14.85
C CYS A 112 -6.84 -15.11 -15.67
N SER A 113 -5.77 -14.32 -15.65
CA SER A 113 -5.66 -13.10 -16.47
C SER A 113 -5.05 -13.35 -17.83
N ALA A 114 -4.25 -14.42 -17.94
CA ALA A 114 -3.57 -14.81 -19.18
C ALA A 114 -2.72 -13.69 -19.80
N ILE A 115 -2.06 -12.91 -18.93
CA ILE A 115 -1.14 -11.83 -19.30
C ILE A 115 0.21 -12.39 -19.75
N ASP A 116 0.97 -11.57 -20.47
CA ASP A 116 2.25 -11.96 -21.08
C ASP A 116 3.45 -11.69 -20.15
N PHE A 117 3.34 -10.69 -19.27
CA PHE A 117 4.38 -10.41 -18.27
C PHE A 117 3.79 -9.89 -16.95
N TRP A 118 4.51 -10.10 -15.86
CA TRP A 118 4.14 -9.57 -14.55
C TRP A 118 5.34 -9.40 -13.62
N SER A 119 5.18 -8.62 -12.56
CA SER A 119 6.17 -8.50 -11.48
C SER A 119 5.53 -8.71 -10.12
N ILE A 120 6.20 -9.44 -9.22
CA ILE A 120 5.87 -9.41 -7.79
C ILE A 120 6.58 -8.22 -7.13
N THR A 121 5.86 -7.41 -6.37
CA THR A 121 6.37 -6.18 -5.77
C THR A 121 5.88 -6.04 -4.33
N ASP A 122 5.96 -7.12 -3.54
CA ASP A 122 5.65 -7.06 -2.11
C ASP A 122 6.41 -5.92 -1.39
N HIS A 123 5.78 -5.31 -0.38
CA HIS A 123 6.35 -4.20 0.40
C HIS A 123 7.68 -4.59 1.03
N ALA A 124 8.73 -3.84 0.71
CA ALA A 124 10.06 -4.07 1.26
C ALA A 124 10.08 -3.88 2.79
N GLU A 125 9.20 -3.05 3.35
CA GLU A 125 9.12 -2.72 4.78
C GLU A 125 8.80 -3.94 5.65
N ALA A 126 8.10 -4.92 5.07
CA ALA A 126 7.74 -6.17 5.70
C ALA A 126 8.65 -7.33 5.30
N ALA A 127 9.60 -7.11 4.38
CA ALA A 127 10.47 -8.16 3.90
C ALA A 127 11.40 -8.65 5.02
N THR A 128 11.67 -9.96 4.98
CA THR A 128 12.69 -10.61 5.80
C THR A 128 13.64 -11.36 4.86
N PRO A 129 14.87 -11.67 5.28
CA PRO A 129 15.80 -12.46 4.46
C PRO A 129 15.19 -13.76 3.95
N LEU A 130 14.39 -14.43 4.79
CA LEU A 130 13.68 -15.66 4.43
C LEU A 130 12.57 -15.41 3.40
N ARG A 131 11.76 -14.35 3.55
CA ARG A 131 10.71 -14.00 2.57
C ARG A 131 11.33 -13.64 1.23
N TRP A 132 12.38 -12.82 1.22
CA TRP A 132 13.08 -12.44 -0.01
C TRP A 132 13.66 -13.64 -0.76
N ALA A 133 14.39 -14.51 -0.06
CA ALA A 133 14.92 -15.73 -0.65
C ALA A 133 13.81 -16.60 -1.26
N ARG A 134 12.69 -16.76 -0.56
CA ARG A 134 11.53 -17.52 -1.05
C ARG A 134 10.83 -16.85 -2.23
N THR A 135 10.76 -15.52 -2.28
CA THR A 135 10.22 -14.78 -3.42
C THR A 135 11.09 -15.00 -4.65
N LYS A 136 12.43 -14.88 -4.52
CA LYS A 136 13.37 -15.19 -5.61
C LYS A 136 13.16 -16.60 -6.14
N ASP A 137 13.10 -17.59 -5.25
CA ASP A 137 12.88 -18.98 -5.62
C ASP A 137 11.53 -19.21 -6.31
N ALA A 138 10.46 -18.58 -5.82
CA ALA A 138 9.12 -18.71 -6.39
C ALA A 138 9.02 -18.10 -7.80
N ILE A 139 9.63 -16.93 -8.02
CA ILE A 139 9.66 -16.28 -9.35
C ILE A 139 10.52 -17.09 -10.32
N ARG A 140 11.69 -17.58 -9.91
CA ARG A 140 12.51 -18.49 -10.73
C ARG A 140 11.74 -19.77 -11.10
N GLN A 141 11.01 -20.36 -10.15
CA GLN A 141 10.15 -21.51 -10.43
C GLN A 141 9.01 -21.17 -11.40
N CYS A 142 8.41 -19.98 -11.27
CA CYS A 142 7.36 -19.51 -12.16
C CYS A 142 7.88 -19.37 -13.60
N GLN A 143 9.03 -18.70 -13.78
CA GLN A 143 9.67 -18.51 -15.07
C GLN A 143 10.12 -19.84 -15.70
N ALA A 144 10.62 -20.77 -14.90
CA ALA A 144 11.07 -22.09 -15.35
C ALA A 144 9.93 -22.99 -15.87
N LYS A 145 8.66 -22.64 -15.65
CA LYS A 145 7.52 -23.38 -16.24
C LYS A 145 7.51 -23.24 -17.75
N SER A 146 7.95 -22.11 -18.30
CA SER A 146 7.96 -21.83 -19.73
C SER A 146 8.85 -22.84 -20.47
N VAL A 147 8.34 -23.48 -21.52
CA VAL A 147 9.10 -24.52 -22.26
C VAL A 147 10.28 -23.91 -23.02
N ASP A 148 10.07 -22.76 -23.65
CA ASP A 148 11.10 -21.99 -24.34
C ASP A 148 11.46 -20.77 -23.51
N GLN A 149 12.66 -20.75 -22.94
CA GLN A 149 13.12 -19.63 -22.12
C GLN A 149 13.52 -18.41 -22.96
N SER A 150 13.76 -18.57 -24.27
CA SER A 150 14.04 -17.45 -25.17
C SER A 150 12.78 -16.74 -25.66
N ASN A 151 11.63 -17.40 -25.54
CA ASN A 151 10.31 -16.87 -25.85
C ASN A 151 9.27 -17.47 -24.89
N PRO A 152 9.28 -17.06 -23.61
CA PRO A 152 8.44 -17.66 -22.58
C PRO A 152 6.96 -17.34 -22.81
N ASP A 153 6.07 -18.23 -22.36
CA ASP A 153 4.62 -17.99 -22.37
C ASP A 153 4.17 -16.96 -21.33
N LEU A 154 5.01 -16.73 -20.32
CA LEU A 154 4.86 -15.69 -19.30
C LEU A 154 6.25 -15.23 -18.84
N VAL A 155 6.51 -13.92 -18.91
CA VAL A 155 7.69 -13.31 -18.30
C VAL A 155 7.39 -12.95 -16.85
N SER A 156 8.06 -13.61 -15.91
CA SER A 156 7.88 -13.38 -14.47
C SER A 156 9.06 -12.62 -13.90
N MET A 157 8.82 -11.39 -13.48
CA MET A 157 9.83 -10.48 -12.95
C MET A 157 9.83 -10.45 -11.43
N LEU A 158 11.00 -10.16 -10.88
CA LEU A 158 11.21 -9.98 -9.46
C LEU A 158 11.25 -8.49 -9.15
N GLY A 159 10.63 -8.09 -8.04
CA GLY A 159 10.72 -6.73 -7.55
C GLY A 159 10.33 -6.60 -6.09
N PHE A 160 10.29 -5.36 -5.63
CA PHE A 160 9.75 -4.96 -4.33
C PHE A 160 9.15 -3.56 -4.43
N GLU A 161 8.26 -3.22 -3.52
CA GLU A 161 7.76 -1.85 -3.37
C GLU A 161 8.52 -1.14 -2.25
N TRP A 162 9.02 0.06 -2.57
CA TRP A 162 9.52 1.04 -1.62
C TRP A 162 8.37 1.98 -1.22
N THR A 163 7.91 1.86 0.02
CA THR A 163 6.58 2.35 0.47
C THR A 163 6.73 3.57 1.37
N GLN A 164 7.10 4.73 0.79
CA GLN A 164 7.41 5.91 1.59
C GLN A 164 6.18 6.75 1.93
N VAL A 165 5.95 6.93 3.23
CA VAL A 165 4.91 7.81 3.78
C VAL A 165 5.55 8.87 4.66
N GLY A 166 5.18 10.14 4.41
CA GLY A 166 5.52 11.28 5.25
C GLY A 166 4.24 11.89 5.82
N THR A 167 4.30 12.41 7.04
CA THR A 167 3.13 13.06 7.70
C THR A 167 2.83 14.45 7.10
N VAL A 168 3.87 15.10 6.58
CA VAL A 168 3.82 16.44 5.99
C VAL A 168 4.24 16.43 4.51
N PRO A 169 3.75 17.38 3.69
CA PRO A 169 4.03 17.45 2.26
C PRO A 169 5.53 17.48 1.92
N SER A 170 6.36 18.19 2.67
CA SER A 170 7.79 18.29 2.38
C SER A 170 8.55 16.97 2.57
N GLU A 171 8.02 16.06 3.39
CA GLU A 171 8.67 14.79 3.73
C GLU A 171 8.07 13.56 3.03
N HIS A 172 7.01 13.72 2.22
CA HIS A 172 6.33 12.60 1.56
C HIS A 172 6.72 12.43 0.09
N TYR A 173 7.35 11.31 -0.27
CA TYR A 173 7.87 11.01 -1.62
C TYR A 173 7.06 9.95 -2.39
N GLY A 174 5.99 9.44 -1.78
CA GLY A 174 5.15 8.40 -2.38
C GLY A 174 5.87 7.08 -2.53
N HIS A 175 5.20 6.14 -3.20
CA HIS A 175 5.68 4.77 -3.32
C HIS A 175 6.35 4.54 -4.67
N LYS A 176 7.25 3.55 -4.75
CA LYS A 176 7.99 3.20 -5.95
C LYS A 176 8.18 1.69 -6.05
N ASN A 177 7.74 1.09 -7.16
CA ASN A 177 8.13 -0.27 -7.47
C ASN A 177 9.53 -0.30 -8.04
N VAL A 178 10.35 -1.24 -7.57
CA VAL A 178 11.68 -1.54 -8.09
C VAL A 178 11.63 -2.93 -8.71
N ILE A 179 11.86 -3.03 -10.02
CA ILE A 179 11.66 -4.27 -10.79
C ILE A 179 12.93 -4.61 -11.56
N PHE A 180 13.37 -5.85 -11.40
CA PHE A 180 14.56 -6.40 -12.05
C PHE A 180 14.15 -7.22 -13.28
N MET A 181 14.83 -6.97 -14.40
CA MET A 181 14.64 -7.75 -15.63
C MET A 181 15.32 -9.11 -15.56
N GLY A 182 16.44 -9.18 -14.84
CA GLY A 182 17.18 -10.41 -14.58
C GLY A 182 16.63 -11.19 -13.39
N LEU A 183 17.08 -12.44 -13.26
CA LEU A 183 16.71 -13.33 -12.17
C LEU A 183 17.91 -13.95 -11.46
N ASP A 184 19.12 -13.76 -11.99
CA ASP A 184 20.35 -14.23 -11.36
C ASP A 184 20.67 -13.40 -10.11
N ASP A 185 21.41 -13.97 -9.16
CA ASP A 185 21.65 -13.33 -7.85
C ASP A 185 22.45 -12.02 -7.95
N ASP A 186 23.19 -11.80 -9.04
CA ASP A 186 23.93 -10.56 -9.35
C ASP A 186 23.13 -9.57 -10.23
N GLU A 187 21.95 -9.96 -10.71
CA GLU A 187 21.05 -9.10 -11.49
C GLU A 187 19.87 -8.56 -10.66
N VAL A 188 19.79 -8.94 -9.39
CA VAL A 188 18.70 -8.58 -8.48
C VAL A 188 19.28 -8.08 -7.16
N ALA A 189 18.52 -7.25 -6.44
CA ALA A 189 18.99 -6.77 -5.15
C ALA A 189 19.29 -7.91 -4.17
N ALA A 190 20.42 -7.81 -3.47
CA ALA A 190 20.82 -8.77 -2.45
C ALA A 190 19.76 -8.84 -1.31
N ARG A 191 19.12 -7.69 -1.04
CA ARG A 191 17.99 -7.50 -0.12
C ARG A 191 17.02 -6.48 -0.72
N PRO A 192 15.73 -6.54 -0.42
CA PRO A 192 14.82 -5.43 -0.67
C PRO A 192 15.28 -4.19 0.10
N ILE A 193 15.17 -3.02 -0.51
CA ILE A 193 15.52 -1.74 0.11
C ILE A 193 14.20 -1.05 0.47
N ALA A 194 13.91 -0.98 1.76
CA ALA A 194 12.65 -0.43 2.24
C ALA A 194 12.69 1.08 2.43
N ALA A 195 11.53 1.72 2.45
CA ALA A 195 11.42 3.11 2.85
C ALA A 195 11.70 3.28 4.34
N ARG A 196 12.45 4.32 4.69
CA ARG A 196 12.58 4.79 6.06
C ARG A 196 11.52 5.85 6.34
N GLY A 197 10.82 5.72 7.46
CA GLY A 197 9.82 6.70 7.89
C GLY A 197 8.95 6.18 9.03
N ILE A 198 7.98 7.00 9.44
CA ILE A 198 7.11 6.71 10.58
C ILE A 198 6.25 5.46 10.35
N ALA A 199 5.79 5.22 9.12
CA ALA A 199 4.99 4.04 8.79
C ALA A 199 5.80 2.74 8.96
N THR A 200 7.04 2.74 8.47
CA THR A 200 7.99 1.64 8.64
C THR A 200 8.34 1.40 10.10
N GLU A 201 8.61 2.48 10.85
CA GLU A 201 8.88 2.38 12.27
C GLU A 201 7.68 1.81 13.02
N ALA A 202 6.47 2.29 12.74
CA ALA A 202 5.24 1.76 13.32
C ALA A 202 5.03 0.28 13.00
N LEU A 203 5.29 -0.13 11.75
CA LEU A 203 5.22 -1.53 11.33
C LEU A 203 6.17 -2.42 12.17
N ARG A 204 7.42 -1.98 12.34
CA ARG A 204 8.49 -2.81 12.91
C ARG A 204 8.56 -2.77 14.44
N THR A 205 8.13 -1.68 15.08
CA THR A 205 8.30 -1.49 16.53
C THR A 205 6.99 -1.39 17.31
N ASN A 206 5.93 -0.87 16.67
CA ASN A 206 4.70 -0.46 17.38
C ASN A 206 3.44 -1.17 16.89
N THR A 207 3.54 -2.16 15.99
CA THR A 207 2.35 -2.83 15.46
C THR A 207 1.74 -3.72 16.54
N PRO A 208 0.51 -3.42 17.00
CA PRO A 208 -0.15 -4.25 18.00
C PRO A 208 -0.48 -5.61 17.39
N SER A 209 -0.16 -6.67 18.12
CA SER A 209 -0.60 -8.01 17.72
C SER A 209 -2.13 -8.13 17.80
N LEU A 210 -2.69 -8.99 16.94
CA LEU A 210 -4.10 -9.31 17.03
C LEU A 210 -4.37 -10.04 18.35
N PRO A 211 -5.31 -9.56 19.17
CA PRO A 211 -5.53 -10.11 20.48
C PRO A 211 -6.13 -11.51 20.38
N VAL A 212 -5.81 -12.38 21.35
CA VAL A 212 -6.24 -13.80 21.34
C VAL A 212 -7.76 -13.96 21.21
N LYS A 213 -8.54 -12.98 21.66
CA LYS A 213 -10.01 -12.93 21.52
C LYS A 213 -10.49 -13.00 20.06
N VAL A 214 -9.73 -12.47 19.10
CA VAL A 214 -10.06 -12.55 17.67
C VAL A 214 -10.07 -14.02 17.23
N ALA A 215 -8.96 -14.71 17.51
CA ALA A 215 -8.80 -16.11 17.18
C ALA A 215 -9.81 -17.02 17.89
N LEU A 216 -10.26 -16.66 19.10
CA LEU A 216 -11.34 -17.39 19.77
C LEU A 216 -12.72 -17.13 19.15
N SER A 217 -12.97 -15.89 18.73
CA SER A 217 -14.26 -15.51 18.13
C SER A 217 -14.49 -16.11 16.74
N ASP A 218 -13.41 -16.34 15.99
CA ASP A 218 -13.40 -17.10 14.75
C ASP A 218 -12.44 -18.30 14.86
N PHE A 219 -12.80 -19.22 15.73
CA PHE A 219 -11.98 -20.38 16.07
C PHE A 219 -11.69 -21.30 14.88
N LYS A 220 -12.58 -21.32 13.87
CA LYS A 220 -12.39 -22.12 12.66
C LYS A 220 -11.17 -21.65 11.88
N ASN A 221 -10.96 -20.34 11.80
CA ASN A 221 -9.84 -19.74 11.07
C ASN A 221 -8.67 -19.33 11.97
N ARG A 222 -8.68 -19.69 13.26
CA ARG A 222 -7.70 -19.26 14.28
C ARG A 222 -6.23 -19.26 13.84
N ASP A 223 -5.82 -20.24 13.03
CA ASP A 223 -4.42 -20.41 12.63
C ASP A 223 -3.94 -19.21 11.81
N VAL A 224 -4.76 -18.63 10.92
CA VAL A 224 -4.38 -17.45 10.12
C VAL A 224 -4.16 -16.21 10.99
N TYR A 225 -4.87 -16.08 12.10
CA TYR A 225 -4.66 -15.00 13.06
C TYR A 225 -3.40 -15.21 13.91
N TYR A 226 -3.00 -16.45 14.14
CA TYR A 226 -1.69 -16.72 14.76
C TYR A 226 -0.56 -16.38 13.80
N ASP A 227 -0.72 -16.73 12.53
CA ASP A 227 0.30 -16.53 11.51
C ASP A 227 0.57 -15.06 11.23
N ILE A 228 -0.45 -14.17 11.25
CA ILE A 228 -0.20 -12.74 11.09
C ILE A 228 0.55 -12.15 12.31
N ASN A 229 0.33 -12.64 13.52
CA ASN A 229 1.14 -12.25 14.67
C ASN A 229 2.59 -12.75 14.53
N THR A 230 2.79 -13.97 14.03
CA THR A 230 4.12 -14.48 13.67
C THR A 230 4.77 -13.65 12.56
N PHE A 231 3.98 -13.19 11.59
CA PHE A 231 4.44 -12.33 10.51
C PHE A 231 5.02 -11.01 11.04
N PHE A 232 4.28 -10.31 11.90
CA PHE A 232 4.74 -9.06 12.54
C PHE A 232 5.97 -9.29 13.41
N LYS A 233 5.98 -10.37 14.21
CA LYS A 233 7.13 -10.76 15.02
C LYS A 233 8.39 -10.93 14.16
N ASN A 234 8.32 -11.70 13.08
CA ASN A 234 9.48 -11.96 12.24
C ASN A 234 9.95 -10.71 11.47
N THR A 235 9.03 -9.83 11.08
CA THR A 235 9.37 -8.50 10.53
C THR A 235 10.14 -7.67 11.56
N SER A 236 9.63 -7.59 12.80
CA SER A 236 10.25 -6.86 13.91
C SER A 236 11.62 -7.41 14.31
N ASP A 237 11.74 -8.74 14.38
CA ASP A 237 12.96 -9.44 14.81
C ASP A 237 14.10 -9.38 13.79
N THR A 238 13.82 -9.01 12.53
CA THR A 238 14.87 -8.87 11.52
C THR A 238 15.73 -7.66 11.90
N PRO A 239 17.06 -7.84 12.10
CA PRO A 239 17.92 -6.74 12.53
C PRO A 239 18.09 -5.70 11.42
N GLU A 240 18.20 -4.42 11.78
CA GLU A 240 18.55 -3.37 10.81
C GLU A 240 19.98 -3.52 10.31
N CYS A 241 20.21 -3.19 9.04
CA CYS A 241 21.54 -3.07 8.47
C CYS A 241 22.28 -1.84 9.05
N ASP A 242 23.62 -1.89 9.08
CA ASP A 242 24.42 -0.71 9.43
C ASP A 242 24.29 0.35 8.32
N PRO A 243 23.66 1.51 8.59
CA PRO A 243 23.42 2.52 7.56
C PRO A 243 24.72 3.17 7.04
N ALA A 244 25.85 3.02 7.74
CA ALA A 244 27.14 3.59 7.35
C ALA A 244 27.90 2.74 6.32
N LEU A 245 27.48 1.48 6.10
CA LEU A 245 28.11 0.59 5.13
C LEU A 245 27.49 0.76 3.73
N PRO A 246 28.29 0.65 2.65
CA PRO A 246 27.79 0.51 1.30
C PRO A 246 26.88 -0.73 1.16
N SER A 247 25.88 -0.67 0.29
CA SER A 247 24.89 -1.74 0.12
C SER A 247 25.54 -3.07 -0.28
N SER A 248 26.54 -3.03 -1.15
CA SER A 248 27.38 -4.17 -1.57
C SER A 248 28.13 -4.86 -0.43
N GLN A 249 28.29 -4.20 0.72
CA GLN A 249 29.02 -4.73 1.89
C GLN A 249 28.10 -5.13 3.04
N LEU A 250 26.79 -4.91 2.92
CA LEU A 250 25.84 -5.26 3.95
C LEU A 250 25.65 -6.78 4.06
N PRO A 251 25.46 -7.31 5.29
CA PRO A 251 25.06 -8.70 5.50
C PRO A 251 23.76 -9.04 4.76
N LEU A 252 23.54 -10.31 4.42
CA LEU A 252 22.29 -10.76 3.77
C LEU A 252 21.14 -10.96 4.75
N ASP A 253 21.42 -10.99 6.05
CA ASP A 253 20.46 -11.29 7.12
C ASP A 253 19.90 -10.04 7.81
N CYS A 254 20.12 -8.85 7.24
CA CYS A 254 19.65 -7.58 7.79
C CYS A 254 18.60 -6.90 6.89
N TYR A 255 17.88 -5.95 7.49
CA TYR A 255 16.88 -5.09 6.87
C TYR A 255 17.51 -3.77 6.39
N GLU A 256 17.54 -3.57 5.08
CA GLU A 256 18.11 -2.38 4.45
C GLU A 256 17.03 -1.33 4.20
N SER A 257 17.37 -0.05 4.35
CA SER A 257 16.43 1.04 4.07
C SER A 257 17.08 2.27 3.45
N ALA A 258 16.25 3.02 2.73
CA ALA A 258 16.55 4.30 2.09
C ALA A 258 15.51 5.34 2.53
N LYS A 259 15.95 6.55 2.88
CA LYS A 259 15.04 7.61 3.34
C LYS A 259 14.45 8.39 2.18
N TYR A 260 15.28 8.74 1.21
CA TYR A 260 14.87 9.52 0.05
C TYR A 260 15.04 8.73 -1.26
N PRO A 261 14.39 9.15 -2.36
CA PRO A 261 14.54 8.47 -3.65
C PRO A 261 15.99 8.34 -4.13
N GLU A 262 16.83 9.35 -3.89
CA GLU A 262 18.26 9.33 -4.23
C GLU A 262 19.07 8.33 -3.41
N ASP A 263 18.66 8.09 -2.16
CA ASP A 263 19.30 7.07 -1.33
C ASP A 263 18.96 5.67 -1.85
N LEU A 264 17.74 5.47 -2.35
CA LEU A 264 17.31 4.21 -2.94
C LEU A 264 18.13 3.92 -4.20
N ILE A 265 18.22 4.90 -5.10
CA ILE A 265 19.00 4.79 -6.35
C ILE A 265 20.47 4.54 -6.04
N ALA A 266 21.09 5.33 -5.15
CA ALA A 266 22.49 5.14 -4.79
C ALA A 266 22.80 3.76 -4.19
N ARG A 267 21.86 3.16 -3.44
CA ARG A 267 22.01 1.80 -2.90
C ARG A 267 21.86 0.70 -3.95
N LEU A 268 21.05 0.94 -4.99
CA LEU A 268 20.93 0.05 -6.14
C LEU A 268 22.20 0.14 -7.02
N ASP A 269 22.68 1.36 -7.27
CA ASP A 269 23.92 1.61 -8.01
C ASP A 269 25.15 1.01 -7.35
N ASP A 270 25.25 1.08 -6.01
CA ASP A 270 26.36 0.47 -5.26
C ASP A 270 26.40 -1.06 -5.40
N GLN A 271 25.26 -1.68 -5.74
CA GLN A 271 25.17 -3.10 -6.10
C GLN A 271 25.39 -3.36 -7.60
N GLY A 272 25.56 -2.32 -8.42
CA GLY A 272 25.72 -2.41 -9.87
C GLY A 272 24.41 -2.70 -10.62
N LEU A 273 23.26 -2.34 -10.05
CA LEU A 273 21.93 -2.65 -10.57
C LEU A 273 21.29 -1.44 -11.28
N ASP A 274 20.61 -1.67 -12.40
CA ASP A 274 19.78 -0.68 -13.12
C ASP A 274 18.34 -1.24 -13.29
N PRO A 275 17.52 -1.23 -12.23
CA PRO A 275 16.15 -1.70 -12.30
C PRO A 275 15.20 -0.66 -12.91
N LEU A 276 13.99 -1.12 -13.28
CA LEU A 276 12.89 -0.19 -13.51
C LEU A 276 12.39 0.33 -12.16
N ILE A 277 12.35 1.66 -12.01
CA ILE A 277 11.78 2.31 -10.83
C ILE A 277 10.52 3.07 -11.26
N ILE A 278 9.37 2.67 -10.72
CA ILE A 278 8.06 3.14 -11.18
C ILE A 278 7.33 3.80 -10.00
N PRO A 279 7.23 5.14 -9.94
CA PRO A 279 6.38 5.81 -8.98
C PRO A 279 4.91 5.44 -9.17
N HIS A 280 4.19 5.34 -8.06
CA HIS A 280 2.77 4.99 -8.09
C HIS A 280 2.02 5.52 -6.87
N GLY A 281 0.69 5.32 -6.86
CA GLY A 281 -0.22 5.68 -5.77
C GLY A 281 -0.15 7.15 -5.32
N SER A 282 0.56 8.02 -6.06
CA SER A 282 1.05 9.31 -5.54
C SER A 282 -0.06 10.31 -5.26
N SER A 283 -1.25 10.09 -5.84
CA SER A 283 -2.45 10.90 -5.63
C SER A 283 -3.41 10.33 -4.59
N TRP A 284 -3.13 9.14 -4.04
CA TRP A 284 -4.02 8.45 -3.12
C TRP A 284 -4.01 9.12 -1.74
N GLY A 285 -5.06 9.87 -1.45
CA GLY A 285 -5.17 10.67 -0.23
C GLY A 285 -5.28 9.90 1.07
N TYR A 286 -5.27 8.56 1.00
CA TYR A 286 -5.15 7.66 2.16
C TYR A 286 -3.83 7.87 2.89
N TYR A 287 -2.71 7.97 2.15
CA TYR A 287 -1.39 8.22 2.72
C TYR A 287 -0.77 9.53 2.24
N THR A 288 -1.20 10.10 1.11
CA THR A 288 -0.62 11.35 0.60
C THR A 288 -1.18 12.56 1.33
N PRO A 289 -0.35 13.33 2.06
CA PRO A 289 -0.83 14.52 2.76
C PRO A 289 -1.38 15.59 1.80
N PRO A 290 -2.45 16.31 2.15
CA PRO A 290 -3.00 17.36 1.29
C PRO A 290 -2.01 18.51 1.06
N GLY A 291 -1.88 18.99 -0.18
CA GLY A 291 -0.88 20.01 -0.55
C GLY A 291 0.49 19.44 -0.93
N THR A 292 0.65 18.11 -0.94
CA THR A 292 1.80 17.47 -1.59
C THR A 292 1.77 17.76 -3.09
N THR A 293 2.93 18.07 -3.65
CA THR A 293 3.13 18.23 -5.10
C THR A 293 4.34 17.46 -5.62
N TRP A 294 4.38 17.23 -6.92
CA TRP A 294 5.51 16.61 -7.62
C TRP A 294 6.80 17.47 -7.64
N ASP A 295 6.70 18.79 -7.44
CA ASP A 295 7.81 19.75 -7.58
C ASP A 295 9.08 19.31 -6.83
N LYS A 296 8.92 18.86 -5.57
CA LYS A 296 10.05 18.46 -4.76
C LYS A 296 10.74 17.18 -5.23
N GLN A 297 10.09 16.35 -6.05
CA GLN A 297 10.70 15.15 -6.63
C GLN A 297 11.37 15.44 -7.98
N LEU A 298 11.12 16.62 -8.57
CA LEU A 298 11.69 17.03 -9.85
C LEU A 298 13.06 17.73 -9.70
N VAL A 299 13.57 17.93 -8.48
CA VAL A 299 14.92 18.44 -8.28
C VAL A 299 15.96 17.37 -8.65
N ALA A 300 17.02 17.79 -9.35
CA ALA A 300 18.03 16.89 -9.93
C ALA A 300 18.65 15.92 -8.91
N ARG A 301 18.78 16.32 -7.63
CA ARG A 301 19.29 15.43 -6.58
C ARG A 301 18.49 14.13 -6.43
N HIS A 302 17.18 14.14 -6.73
CA HIS A 302 16.30 12.97 -6.63
C HIS A 302 16.31 12.09 -7.88
N GLN A 303 17.11 12.46 -8.88
CA GLN A 303 17.31 11.70 -10.12
C GLN A 303 15.97 11.32 -10.80
N PRO A 304 15.09 12.29 -11.09
CA PRO A 304 13.77 12.03 -11.67
C PRO A 304 13.82 11.31 -13.03
N GLU A 305 14.95 11.36 -13.74
CA GLU A 305 15.23 10.63 -14.98
C GLU A 305 15.21 9.11 -14.82
N GLU A 306 15.47 8.59 -13.62
CA GLU A 306 15.40 7.15 -13.33
C GLU A 306 13.95 6.64 -13.33
N PHE A 307 12.99 7.53 -13.10
CA PHE A 307 11.56 7.22 -13.11
C PHE A 307 11.04 7.29 -14.55
N ARG A 308 11.35 6.27 -15.35
CA ARG A 308 10.97 6.19 -16.78
C ARG A 308 9.49 5.89 -17.02
N LEU A 309 8.81 5.32 -16.03
CA LEU A 309 7.39 4.97 -16.08
C LEU A 309 6.67 5.55 -14.87
N ILE A 310 5.35 5.74 -14.97
CA ILE A 310 4.48 6.04 -13.84
C ILE A 310 3.20 5.21 -13.94
N GLU A 311 2.73 4.75 -12.78
CA GLU A 311 1.43 4.11 -12.67
C GLU A 311 0.31 5.16 -12.63
N ILE A 312 -0.44 5.22 -13.73
CA ILE A 312 -1.54 6.19 -13.90
C ILE A 312 -2.87 5.67 -13.34
N TYR A 313 -3.00 4.35 -13.21
CA TYR A 313 -4.22 3.70 -12.78
C TYR A 313 -3.92 2.36 -12.11
N SER A 314 -4.38 2.17 -10.88
CA SER A 314 -4.11 0.97 -10.06
C SER A 314 -5.35 0.56 -9.29
N GLY A 315 -5.35 -0.50 -8.48
CA GLY A 315 -6.42 -0.83 -7.53
C GLY A 315 -6.90 0.35 -6.67
N HIS A 316 -6.03 1.35 -6.43
CA HIS A 316 -6.32 2.58 -5.69
C HIS A 316 -7.24 3.58 -6.43
N GLY A 317 -7.25 3.56 -7.77
CA GLY A 317 -8.01 4.50 -8.61
C GLY A 317 -7.18 5.14 -9.72
N ASN A 318 -7.78 6.09 -10.42
CA ASN A 318 -7.13 6.93 -11.42
C ASN A 318 -6.32 8.04 -10.74
N SER A 319 -5.07 8.23 -11.16
CA SER A 319 -4.19 9.32 -10.73
C SER A 319 -3.87 10.31 -11.87
N GLU A 320 -4.41 10.09 -13.07
CA GLU A 320 -4.10 10.90 -14.25
C GLU A 320 -4.43 12.38 -14.07
N GLU A 321 -5.68 12.65 -13.73
CA GLU A 321 -6.32 13.93 -13.98
C GLU A 321 -5.89 15.01 -12.98
N TYR A 322 -5.47 16.16 -13.49
CA TYR A 322 -5.31 17.36 -12.68
C TYR A 322 -6.66 18.05 -12.46
N ARG A 323 -6.90 18.50 -11.23
CA ARG A 323 -8.09 19.27 -10.84
C ARG A 323 -7.67 20.54 -10.12
N ASP A 324 -8.40 21.62 -10.36
CA ASP A 324 -8.11 22.93 -9.77
C ASP A 324 -8.75 23.13 -8.38
N TYR A 325 -9.58 22.20 -7.93
CA TYR A 325 -10.08 22.21 -6.56
C TYR A 325 -8.94 22.09 -5.55
N ARG A 326 -9.13 22.73 -4.40
CA ARG A 326 -8.21 22.64 -3.27
C ARG A 326 -8.78 21.79 -2.15
N ASN A 327 -7.97 20.89 -1.62
CA ASN A 327 -8.30 20.13 -0.41
C ASN A 327 -8.27 21.01 0.85
N ILE A 328 -7.29 21.92 0.90
CA ILE A 328 -7.00 22.86 2.00
C ILE A 328 -6.26 24.07 1.41
N ASP A 329 -6.14 25.15 2.19
CA ASP A 329 -5.28 26.30 1.89
C ASP A 329 -4.03 26.23 2.79
N PRO A 330 -2.86 25.78 2.27
CA PRO A 330 -1.66 25.63 3.09
C PRO A 330 -1.17 26.97 3.62
N ILE A 331 -0.90 27.06 4.93
CA ILE A 331 -0.21 28.21 5.54
C ILE A 331 1.28 27.89 5.68
N SER A 332 1.59 26.67 6.09
CA SER A 332 2.94 26.11 6.19
C SER A 332 2.87 24.60 5.92
N ASP A 333 4.01 23.91 6.01
CA ASP A 333 4.04 22.45 5.85
C ASP A 333 3.18 21.70 6.89
N VAL A 334 3.08 22.29 8.08
CA VAL A 334 2.44 21.71 9.27
C VAL A 334 1.08 22.35 9.60
N SER A 335 0.66 23.39 8.86
CA SER A 335 -0.59 24.09 9.15
C SER A 335 -1.34 24.53 7.90
N ALA A 336 -2.67 24.50 7.97
CA ALA A 336 -3.55 24.84 6.87
C ALA A 336 -4.88 25.44 7.34
N ARG A 337 -5.57 26.12 6.41
CA ARG A 337 -6.96 26.55 6.59
C ARG A 337 -7.89 25.63 5.80
N CYS A 338 -9.07 25.43 6.36
CA CYS A 338 -10.16 24.83 5.62
C CYS A 338 -10.62 25.78 4.50
N VAL A 339 -10.80 25.24 3.30
CA VAL A 339 -11.37 25.98 2.16
C VAL A 339 -12.86 25.69 2.08
N ALA A 340 -13.63 26.65 1.56
CA ALA A 340 -15.06 26.43 1.32
C ALA A 340 -15.28 25.32 0.29
N ALA A 341 -16.48 24.74 0.28
CA ALA A 341 -16.91 23.83 -0.78
C ALA A 341 -16.75 24.49 -2.16
N GLN A 342 -16.33 23.69 -3.12
CA GLN A 342 -16.07 24.09 -4.51
C GLN A 342 -17.03 23.34 -5.42
N ASP A 343 -17.18 23.79 -6.66
CA ASP A 343 -18.05 23.11 -7.62
C ASP A 343 -17.57 21.66 -7.82
N GLY A 344 -18.47 20.70 -7.65
CA GLY A 344 -18.19 19.27 -7.76
C GLY A 344 -17.24 18.68 -6.71
N PHE A 345 -16.81 19.42 -5.67
CA PHE A 345 -15.89 18.94 -4.62
C PHE A 345 -16.14 19.60 -3.25
N THR A 346 -16.43 18.78 -2.24
CA THR A 346 -16.54 19.22 -0.84
C THR A 346 -15.30 18.79 -0.05
N PRO A 347 -14.45 19.72 0.45
CA PRO A 347 -13.31 19.37 1.28
C PRO A 347 -13.74 18.64 2.57
N PRO A 348 -13.01 17.59 3.02
CA PRO A 348 -13.38 16.86 4.23
C PRO A 348 -13.47 17.74 5.47
N CYS A 349 -12.64 18.79 5.57
CA CYS A 349 -12.73 19.72 6.70
C CYS A 349 -14.08 20.44 6.78
N VAL A 350 -14.72 20.76 5.64
CA VAL A 350 -16.06 21.36 5.60
C VAL A 350 -17.07 20.39 6.19
N ARG A 351 -17.04 19.14 5.71
CA ARG A 351 -17.97 18.10 6.17
C ARG A 351 -17.79 17.78 7.66
N ALA A 352 -16.56 17.79 8.16
CA ALA A 352 -16.30 17.65 9.60
C ALA A 352 -17.01 18.74 10.43
N GLY A 353 -17.04 19.98 9.93
CA GLY A 353 -17.81 21.08 10.51
C GLY A 353 -19.31 20.81 10.56
N GLU A 354 -19.87 20.41 9.42
CA GLU A 354 -21.31 20.10 9.30
C GLU A 354 -21.73 18.96 10.23
N ILE A 355 -20.95 17.87 10.30
CA ILE A 355 -21.24 16.74 11.20
C ILE A 355 -21.29 17.20 12.65
N ILE A 356 -20.32 18.01 13.09
CA ILE A 356 -20.23 18.50 14.47
C ILE A 356 -21.37 19.48 14.78
N GLU A 357 -21.75 20.33 13.83
CA GLU A 357 -22.88 21.24 13.95
C GLU A 357 -24.19 20.46 14.11
N GLU A 358 -24.47 19.52 13.21
CA GLU A 358 -25.67 18.67 13.21
C GLU A 358 -25.82 17.94 14.55
N ARG A 359 -24.74 17.33 15.04
CA ARG A 359 -24.71 16.61 16.32
C ARG A 359 -24.87 17.54 17.52
N CYS A 360 -24.22 18.71 17.52
CA CYS A 360 -24.37 19.70 18.59
C CYS A 360 -25.81 20.18 18.74
N LEU A 361 -26.51 20.42 17.62
CA LEU A 361 -27.91 20.83 17.63
C LEU A 361 -28.81 19.70 18.15
N GLN A 362 -28.54 18.44 17.77
CA GLN A 362 -29.26 17.26 18.29
C GLN A 362 -29.07 17.06 19.79
N GLU A 363 -27.89 17.42 20.32
CA GLU A 363 -27.57 17.42 21.75
C GLU A 363 -28.22 18.60 22.52
N GLY A 364 -28.96 19.48 21.83
CA GLY A 364 -29.66 20.62 22.44
C GLY A 364 -28.80 21.88 22.58
N GLY A 365 -27.67 21.96 21.86
CA GLY A 365 -26.88 23.18 21.74
C GLY A 365 -27.65 24.30 21.01
N ASN A 366 -27.28 25.55 21.27
CA ASN A 366 -27.81 26.68 20.51
C ASN A 366 -26.97 26.93 19.25
N GLU A 367 -27.56 27.59 18.24
CA GLU A 367 -26.95 27.84 16.93
C GLU A 367 -25.54 28.43 17.01
N ASN A 368 -25.33 29.50 17.80
CA ASN A 368 -24.02 30.15 17.89
C ASN A 368 -22.95 29.21 18.50
N ALA A 369 -23.31 28.48 19.55
CA ALA A 369 -22.37 27.54 20.18
C ALA A 369 -22.04 26.35 19.27
N CYS A 370 -23.00 25.91 18.46
CA CYS A 370 -22.78 24.83 17.50
C CYS A 370 -21.95 25.29 16.29
N GLU A 371 -22.14 26.53 15.83
CA GLU A 371 -21.29 27.12 14.78
C GLU A 371 -19.85 27.33 15.26
N ASP A 372 -19.63 27.74 16.53
CA ASP A 372 -18.29 27.81 17.11
C ASP A 372 -17.59 26.44 17.11
N LYS A 373 -18.32 25.37 17.48
CA LYS A 373 -17.81 23.99 17.40
C LYS A 373 -17.57 23.53 15.96
N ALA A 374 -18.43 23.90 15.03
CA ALA A 374 -18.26 23.59 13.61
C ALA A 374 -16.99 24.26 13.06
N ALA A 375 -16.73 25.51 13.43
CA ALA A 375 -15.50 26.23 13.09
C ALA A 375 -14.26 25.56 13.68
N GLU A 376 -14.35 25.10 14.93
CA GLU A 376 -13.30 24.30 15.57
C GLU A 376 -13.01 23.00 14.83
N ALA A 377 -14.04 22.26 14.43
CA ALA A 377 -13.91 21.02 13.66
C ALA A 377 -13.30 21.24 12.28
N ARG A 378 -13.73 22.29 11.56
CA ARG A 378 -13.13 22.71 10.28
C ARG A 378 -11.64 22.99 10.44
N ASN A 379 -11.25 23.71 11.50
CA ASN A 379 -9.85 24.00 11.78
C ASN A 379 -9.05 22.74 12.13
N ALA A 380 -9.56 21.91 13.03
CA ALA A 380 -8.91 20.66 13.44
C ALA A 380 -8.69 19.73 12.24
N ALA A 381 -9.74 19.42 11.49
CA ALA A 381 -9.68 18.53 10.32
C ALA A 381 -8.72 19.04 9.24
N ALA A 382 -8.65 20.36 9.00
CA ALA A 382 -7.71 20.93 8.04
C ALA A 382 -6.23 20.78 8.48
N ASN A 383 -5.95 20.71 9.78
CA ASN A 383 -4.60 20.63 10.33
C ASN A 383 -4.15 19.20 10.68
N MET A 384 -5.05 18.21 10.63
CA MET A 384 -4.75 16.80 10.94
C MET A 384 -4.31 15.98 9.71
N GLY A 385 -4.13 16.60 8.54
CA GLY A 385 -3.59 15.96 7.35
C GLY A 385 -4.42 14.76 6.87
N ILE A 386 -3.78 13.58 6.78
CA ILE A 386 -4.45 12.32 6.37
C ILE A 386 -5.41 11.80 7.45
N SER A 387 -5.19 12.17 8.72
CA SER A 387 -5.97 11.75 9.89
C SER A 387 -7.15 12.68 10.18
N TYR A 388 -7.58 13.51 9.23
CA TYR A 388 -8.67 14.51 9.38
C TYR A 388 -9.95 13.93 10.02
N HIS A 389 -10.27 12.67 9.73
CA HIS A 389 -11.49 12.00 10.19
C HIS A 389 -11.50 11.83 11.72
N LEU A 390 -10.32 11.74 12.35
CA LEU A 390 -10.19 11.67 13.80
C LEU A 390 -10.55 12.99 14.51
N ALA A 391 -10.76 14.09 13.79
CA ALA A 391 -11.26 15.33 14.38
C ALA A 391 -12.69 15.19 14.92
N VAL A 392 -13.46 14.22 14.42
CA VAL A 392 -14.86 13.98 14.79
C VAL A 392 -14.93 12.79 15.75
N ALA A 393 -15.44 13.01 16.96
CA ALA A 393 -15.63 11.92 17.92
C ALA A 393 -16.69 10.91 17.45
N SER A 394 -16.55 9.62 17.76
CA SER A 394 -17.50 8.59 17.30
C SER A 394 -17.75 8.67 15.79
N GLU A 395 -16.68 8.74 15.01
CA GLU A 395 -16.71 8.88 13.56
C GLU A 395 -17.54 7.75 12.91
N ASP A 396 -18.42 8.10 11.97
CA ASP A 396 -19.12 7.15 11.12
C ASP A 396 -18.80 7.47 9.63
N PRO A 397 -18.20 6.52 8.87
CA PRO A 397 -17.92 6.70 7.46
C PRO A 397 -19.13 7.14 6.62
N ALA A 398 -20.35 6.75 7.02
CA ALA A 398 -21.57 7.12 6.31
C ALA A 398 -21.89 8.63 6.40
N GLU A 399 -21.47 9.31 7.46
CA GLU A 399 -21.71 10.74 7.63
C GLU A 399 -20.81 11.60 6.74
N TRP A 400 -19.69 11.08 6.23
CA TRP A 400 -18.77 11.82 5.35
C TRP A 400 -19.27 11.97 3.91
N LEU A 401 -20.35 11.26 3.54
CA LEU A 401 -20.96 11.30 2.23
C LEU A 401 -19.92 11.11 1.11
N ASP A 402 -19.83 12.05 0.17
CA ASP A 402 -18.86 12.11 -0.91
C ASP A 402 -17.77 13.17 -0.68
N SER A 403 -17.63 13.69 0.55
CA SER A 403 -16.56 14.65 0.86
C SER A 403 -15.17 14.08 0.55
N GLY A 404 -14.29 14.93 0.04
CA GLY A 404 -12.98 14.53 -0.47
C GLY A 404 -13.02 13.77 -1.80
N GLN A 405 -14.18 13.53 -2.41
CA GLN A 405 -14.30 12.95 -3.75
C GLN A 405 -14.71 14.04 -4.75
N CYS A 406 -14.15 13.98 -5.96
CA CYS A 406 -14.68 14.75 -7.08
C CYS A 406 -15.80 13.98 -7.76
N THR A 407 -16.89 14.68 -8.05
CA THR A 407 -18.15 14.10 -8.54
C THR A 407 -18.18 13.86 -10.05
N ASP A 408 -17.23 14.44 -10.80
CA ASP A 408 -17.12 14.39 -12.25
C ASP A 408 -15.81 13.73 -12.74
N CYS A 409 -15.02 13.16 -11.83
CA CYS A 409 -13.78 12.46 -12.14
C CYS A 409 -14.02 11.02 -12.62
N PHE A 410 -13.16 10.56 -13.53
CA PHE A 410 -13.17 9.16 -13.97
C PHE A 410 -12.46 8.25 -12.94
N LEU A 411 -13.25 7.58 -12.10
CA LEU A 411 -12.80 6.57 -11.12
C LEU A 411 -11.56 7.02 -10.32
N PRO A 412 -11.58 8.21 -9.69
CA PRO A 412 -10.40 8.80 -9.06
C PRO A 412 -9.90 7.97 -7.89
N SER A 413 -8.64 8.18 -7.52
CA SER A 413 -8.11 7.71 -6.24
C SER A 413 -8.88 8.31 -5.08
N PHE A 414 -9.06 7.55 -3.99
CA PHE A 414 -9.72 8.06 -2.79
C PHE A 414 -9.01 9.32 -2.28
N HIS A 415 -9.74 10.41 -2.05
CA HIS A 415 -9.16 11.69 -1.59
C HIS A 415 -8.07 12.22 -2.53
N HIS A 416 -8.33 12.14 -3.84
CA HIS A 416 -7.39 12.52 -4.91
C HIS A 416 -6.66 13.84 -4.62
N ARG A 417 -5.33 13.80 -4.75
CA ARG A 417 -4.41 14.93 -4.55
C ARG A 417 -3.99 15.49 -5.91
N PRO A 418 -4.53 16.64 -6.35
CA PRO A 418 -4.25 17.13 -7.70
C PRO A 418 -2.78 17.47 -7.95
N GLY A 419 -2.06 17.98 -6.95
CA GLY A 419 -0.63 18.32 -7.06
C GLY A 419 0.29 17.13 -7.31
N THR A 420 -0.19 15.91 -7.09
CA THR A 420 0.53 14.67 -7.39
C THR A 420 -0.16 13.81 -8.45
N SER A 421 -1.05 14.44 -9.25
CA SER A 421 -1.58 13.81 -10.47
C SER A 421 -0.51 13.69 -11.56
N VAL A 422 -0.71 12.74 -12.49
CA VAL A 422 0.21 12.55 -13.62
C VAL A 422 0.23 13.79 -14.52
N GLN A 423 -0.93 14.38 -14.82
CA GLN A 423 -1.01 15.59 -15.64
C GLN A 423 -0.28 16.77 -15.01
N TYR A 424 -0.35 16.95 -13.68
CA TYR A 424 0.46 17.99 -13.00
C TYR A 424 1.95 17.72 -13.18
N GLY A 425 2.40 16.49 -12.93
CA GLY A 425 3.82 16.11 -13.06
C GLY A 425 4.36 16.34 -14.47
N LEU A 426 3.60 16.02 -15.51
CA LEU A 426 3.99 16.26 -16.91
C LEU A 426 3.97 17.74 -17.30
N ALA A 427 3.19 18.57 -16.62
CA ALA A 427 3.06 19.99 -16.92
C ALA A 427 4.14 20.86 -16.26
N ILE A 428 4.72 20.42 -15.14
CA ILE A 428 5.75 21.17 -14.43
C ILE A 428 7.14 21.01 -15.05
N SER A 429 8.05 21.93 -14.73
CA SER A 429 9.46 21.88 -15.12
C SER A 429 10.28 22.51 -14.01
N ASN A 430 11.45 21.94 -13.72
CA ASN A 430 12.38 22.54 -12.79
C ASN A 430 13.45 23.34 -13.56
N PHE A 431 13.57 24.63 -13.20
CA PHE A 431 14.46 25.60 -13.82
C PHE A 431 15.67 25.95 -12.93
N ASP A 432 15.88 25.23 -11.83
CA ASP A 432 17.03 25.41 -10.96
C ASP A 432 18.32 24.98 -11.69
N GLY A 433 19.38 25.80 -11.58
CA GLY A 433 20.70 25.46 -12.13
C GLY A 433 20.83 25.58 -13.65
N LEU A 434 19.87 26.20 -14.34
CA LEU A 434 19.92 26.43 -15.78
C LEU A 434 21.16 27.20 -16.22
N THR A 435 21.73 26.75 -17.33
CA THR A 435 22.69 27.49 -18.16
C THR A 435 22.21 27.47 -19.61
N GLU A 436 22.89 28.17 -20.52
CA GLU A 436 22.57 28.09 -21.96
C GLU A 436 22.73 26.66 -22.52
N GLU A 437 23.37 25.75 -21.78
CA GLU A 437 23.71 24.37 -22.19
C GLU A 437 22.89 23.30 -21.45
N VAL A 438 22.11 23.67 -20.43
CA VAL A 438 21.36 22.74 -19.58
C VAL A 438 19.87 23.02 -19.70
N ASP A 439 19.12 22.08 -20.28
CA ASP A 439 17.67 22.11 -20.35
C ASP A 439 17.02 21.95 -18.96
N PRO A 440 15.81 22.50 -18.74
CA PRO A 440 15.08 22.29 -17.49
C PRO A 440 14.69 20.81 -17.31
N VAL A 441 14.77 20.34 -16.06
CA VAL A 441 14.43 18.95 -15.70
C VAL A 441 12.92 18.75 -15.77
N ARG A 442 12.49 17.66 -16.41
CA ARG A 442 11.09 17.27 -16.58
C ARG A 442 10.91 15.78 -16.35
N PHE A 443 9.73 15.38 -15.92
CA PHE A 443 9.33 13.98 -15.99
C PHE A 443 9.03 13.60 -17.43
N ASN A 444 9.60 12.48 -17.88
CA ASN A 444 9.39 11.92 -19.22
C ASN A 444 8.82 10.51 -19.08
N TRP A 445 7.63 10.40 -18.51
CA TRP A 445 7.02 9.13 -18.16
C TRP A 445 6.37 8.44 -19.36
N GLY A 446 6.62 7.14 -19.49
CA GLY A 446 5.63 6.21 -20.05
C GLY A 446 4.57 5.86 -19.01
N PHE A 447 3.38 5.45 -19.45
CA PHE A 447 2.28 5.14 -18.55
C PHE A 447 2.04 3.63 -18.47
N ILE A 448 1.77 3.16 -17.25
CA ILE A 448 1.26 1.82 -17.01
C ILE A 448 -0.01 1.88 -16.17
N ALA A 449 -0.83 0.84 -16.30
CA ALA A 449 -1.87 0.54 -15.34
C ALA A 449 -1.60 -0.85 -14.74
N SER A 450 -2.08 -1.07 -13.52
CA SER A 450 -1.78 -2.29 -12.76
C SER A 450 -2.97 -2.76 -11.93
N SER A 451 -2.86 -3.97 -11.36
CA SER A 451 -3.90 -4.47 -10.45
C SER A 451 -3.83 -3.84 -9.08
N ASP A 452 -2.67 -3.88 -8.41
CA ASP A 452 -2.39 -3.23 -7.12
C ASP A 452 -3.58 -3.34 -6.13
N ASN A 453 -4.08 -4.57 -5.95
CA ASN A 453 -5.29 -4.85 -5.17
C ASN A 453 -5.05 -5.74 -3.96
N HIS A 454 -3.77 -5.99 -3.66
CA HIS A 454 -3.32 -6.72 -2.48
C HIS A 454 -3.92 -8.14 -2.34
N ARG A 455 -4.28 -8.79 -3.46
CA ARG A 455 -4.92 -10.13 -3.47
C ARG A 455 -4.10 -11.26 -4.10
N GLY A 456 -2.88 -11.02 -4.59
CA GLY A 456 -2.14 -12.01 -5.38
C GLY A 456 -2.80 -12.30 -6.72
N ARG A 457 -3.40 -11.28 -7.35
CA ARG A 457 -4.21 -11.41 -8.56
C ARG A 457 -3.76 -10.46 -9.66
N ALA A 458 -2.62 -10.77 -10.25
CA ALA A 458 -2.04 -10.01 -11.36
C ALA A 458 -3.05 -9.86 -12.52
N GLY A 459 -3.14 -8.68 -13.12
CA GLY A 459 -3.95 -8.39 -14.30
C GLY A 459 -5.47 -8.35 -14.06
N THR A 460 -5.92 -8.10 -12.83
CA THR A 460 -7.35 -8.03 -12.51
C THR A 460 -8.01 -6.74 -13.00
N GLY A 461 -8.48 -6.74 -14.25
CA GLY A 461 -9.13 -5.60 -14.89
C GLY A 461 -10.63 -5.37 -14.56
N TYR A 462 -11.16 -5.88 -13.44
CA TYR A 462 -12.62 -5.91 -13.17
C TYR A 462 -13.03 -5.16 -11.89
N LYS A 463 -12.83 -3.84 -11.83
CA LYS A 463 -13.13 -3.09 -10.60
C LYS A 463 -14.62 -2.93 -10.30
N GLU A 464 -15.45 -2.85 -11.33
CA GLU A 464 -16.89 -2.63 -11.22
C GLU A 464 -17.63 -3.87 -10.69
N VAL A 465 -17.02 -5.05 -10.83
CA VAL A 465 -17.59 -6.33 -10.40
C VAL A 465 -16.83 -6.84 -9.19
N ALA A 466 -17.56 -7.34 -8.19
CA ALA A 466 -16.98 -7.92 -6.99
C ALA A 466 -15.94 -6.98 -6.34
N ARG A 467 -16.29 -5.70 -6.15
CA ARG A 467 -15.44 -4.62 -5.60
C ARG A 467 -14.50 -5.09 -4.46
N ARG A 468 -15.01 -5.77 -3.43
CA ARG A 468 -14.21 -6.26 -2.27
C ARG A 468 -13.15 -7.32 -2.62
N LEU A 469 -13.23 -7.91 -3.80
CA LEU A 469 -12.35 -8.95 -4.29
C LEU A 469 -11.32 -8.41 -5.28
N ASN A 470 -11.66 -7.36 -6.03
CA ASN A 470 -10.85 -6.84 -7.14
C ASN A 470 -10.31 -5.42 -6.88
N THR A 471 -10.54 -4.85 -5.70
CA THR A 471 -10.06 -3.52 -5.27
C THR A 471 -9.66 -3.54 -3.79
N GLU A 472 -9.07 -2.45 -3.31
CA GLU A 472 -8.78 -2.17 -1.89
C GLU A 472 -10.01 -1.95 -1.00
N ALA A 473 -11.22 -2.24 -1.48
CA ALA A 473 -12.42 -2.14 -0.65
C ALA A 473 -12.44 -3.23 0.43
N GLY A 474 -11.98 -2.88 1.63
CA GLY A 474 -11.94 -3.73 2.81
C GLY A 474 -12.90 -3.29 3.92
N GLY A 475 -12.59 -3.74 5.13
CA GLY A 475 -13.32 -3.42 6.36
C GLY A 475 -13.70 -4.67 7.16
N VAL A 476 -13.95 -4.48 8.46
CA VAL A 476 -14.32 -5.57 9.36
C VAL A 476 -15.67 -6.17 8.97
N VAL A 477 -15.77 -7.50 9.06
CA VAL A 477 -17.01 -8.26 8.76
C VAL A 477 -18.15 -7.97 9.72
N ASP A 478 -17.84 -7.50 10.92
CA ASP A 478 -18.76 -7.28 12.02
C ASP A 478 -18.30 -6.06 12.83
N PRO A 479 -19.19 -5.08 13.11
CA PRO A 479 -18.85 -3.88 13.88
C PRO A 479 -18.18 -4.16 15.23
N LYS A 480 -18.41 -5.32 15.85
CA LYS A 480 -17.76 -5.69 17.12
C LYS A 480 -16.23 -5.78 17.04
N TYR A 481 -15.67 -5.91 15.83
CA TYR A 481 -14.23 -5.95 15.59
C TYR A 481 -13.62 -4.56 15.34
N ARG A 482 -14.44 -3.53 15.06
CA ARG A 482 -13.96 -2.14 14.88
C ARG A 482 -13.08 -1.66 16.03
N PRO A 483 -13.40 -1.93 17.32
CA PRO A 483 -12.57 -1.54 18.46
C PRO A 483 -11.16 -2.14 18.50
N ILE A 484 -10.83 -3.09 17.61
CA ILE A 484 -9.47 -3.64 17.48
C ILE A 484 -8.58 -2.66 16.70
N PHE A 485 -9.16 -1.93 15.75
CA PHE A 485 -8.43 -1.04 14.84
C PHE A 485 -8.60 0.44 15.19
N MET A 486 -9.72 0.80 15.82
CA MET A 486 -10.04 2.18 16.20
C MET A 486 -10.52 2.21 17.64
N SER A 487 -9.91 3.04 18.48
CA SER A 487 -10.36 3.27 19.85
C SER A 487 -11.31 4.46 19.90
N ASP A 488 -12.59 4.22 20.18
CA ASP A 488 -13.55 5.29 20.49
C ASP A 488 -13.63 5.45 22.01
N GLU A 489 -13.07 6.55 22.54
CA GLU A 489 -13.33 6.92 23.93
C GLU A 489 -14.76 7.46 24.08
N PRO A 490 -15.46 7.15 25.19
CA PRO A 490 -16.80 7.69 25.43
C PRO A 490 -16.74 9.22 25.57
N ALA A 491 -17.23 9.93 24.56
CA ALA A 491 -17.35 11.38 24.54
C ALA A 491 -18.71 11.79 23.92
N PRO A 492 -19.21 13.00 24.18
CA PRO A 492 -20.29 13.58 23.37
C PRO A 492 -19.98 13.45 21.88
N THR A 493 -21.00 13.17 21.07
CA THR A 493 -20.81 12.96 19.63
C THR A 493 -20.41 14.26 18.92
N SER A 494 -20.72 15.42 19.51
CA SER A 494 -20.25 16.73 19.06
C SER A 494 -18.86 17.15 19.60
N THR A 495 -18.09 16.21 20.15
CA THR A 495 -16.71 16.46 20.60
C THR A 495 -15.77 16.56 19.40
N VAL A 496 -14.93 17.61 19.41
CA VAL A 496 -13.86 17.81 18.43
C VAL A 496 -12.52 17.42 19.05
N TYR A 497 -11.80 16.51 18.39
CA TYR A 497 -10.43 16.18 18.75
C TYR A 497 -9.44 16.99 17.92
N ARG A 498 -8.24 17.16 18.46
CA ARG A 498 -7.14 17.86 17.78
C ARG A 498 -5.89 17.02 17.88
N LYS A 499 -5.19 16.93 16.76
CA LYS A 499 -3.79 16.50 16.67
C LYS A 499 -3.08 17.46 15.72
N THR A 500 -1.77 17.60 15.88
CA THR A 500 -0.97 18.26 14.85
C THR A 500 -0.88 17.36 13.61
N ARG A 501 -0.29 17.88 12.54
CA ARG A 501 -0.12 17.10 11.30
C ARG A 501 0.94 16.02 11.45
N GLU A 502 1.89 16.25 12.35
CA GLU A 502 3.03 15.41 12.66
C GLU A 502 2.70 14.28 13.66
N GLU A 503 1.64 14.44 14.46
CA GLU A 503 1.09 13.47 15.42
C GLU A 503 0.13 12.46 14.79
#